data_AF-A0A0Q9M4C5-F1
#
_entry.id   AF-A0A0Q9M4C5-F1
#
_cell.length_a   1.000
_cell.length_b   1.000
_cell.length_c   1.000
_cell.angle_alpha   90.00
_cell.angle_beta   90.00
_cell.angle_gamma   90.00
#
_symmetry.space_group_name_H-M   'P 1'
#
loop_
_entity.id
_entity.type
_entity.pdbx_description
1 polymer ?
#
loop_
_entity_poly.entity_id
_entity_poly.type
_entity_poly.pdbx_seq_one_letter_code
_entity_poly.pdbx_strand_id
1 'polypeptide(L)'
;MHSTLLFREMMPLVAKNTAFRTLHEYYTKRPVNPLKKMQSLIALCNKLIRILFGILQKGHEFSEEKMIRDIPRFTTEIPHAA
;
A
#
# COMPACT_ATOMS: atom_id res chain seq x y z
N MET A 1 -20.25 1.91 11.31
CA MET A 1 -19.89 0.47 11.28
C MET A 1 -19.80 -0.04 9.83
N HIS A 2 -19.07 0.63 8.92
CA HIS A 2 -18.93 0.20 7.50
C HIS A 2 -17.48 -0.06 7.05
N SER A 3 -16.49 0.13 7.94
CA SER A 3 -15.07 0.01 7.58
C SER A 3 -14.46 -1.38 7.85
N THR A 4 -15.21 -2.32 8.45
CA THR A 4 -14.71 -3.65 8.85
C THR A 4 -14.56 -4.63 7.69
N LEU A 5 -15.38 -4.50 6.64
CA LEU A 5 -15.33 -5.39 5.46
C LEU A 5 -14.04 -5.19 4.68
N LEU A 6 -13.71 -3.94 4.33
CA LEU A 6 -12.47 -3.61 3.62
C LEU A 6 -11.23 -4.05 4.39
N PHE A 7 -11.29 -4.00 5.72
CA PHE A 7 -10.21 -4.48 6.58
C PHE A 7 -10.01 -5.99 6.50
N ARG A 8 -11.11 -6.73 6.49
CA ARG A 8 -11.11 -8.18 6.42
C ARG A 8 -10.59 -8.67 5.08
N GLU A 9 -10.90 -7.96 4.00
CA GLU A 9 -10.39 -8.26 2.65
C GLU A 9 -8.92 -7.82 2.48
N MET A 10 -8.47 -6.80 3.21
CA MET A 10 -7.08 -6.37 3.15
C MET A 10 -6.10 -7.29 3.87
N MET A 11 -6.52 -7.95 4.96
CA MET A 11 -5.66 -8.88 5.68
C MET A 11 -5.08 -10.00 4.79
N PRO A 12 -5.88 -10.75 3.99
CA PRO A 12 -5.33 -11.76 3.10
C PRO A 12 -4.50 -11.15 1.96
N LEU A 13 -4.81 -9.93 1.50
CA LEU A 13 -4.05 -9.25 0.46
C LEU A 13 -2.64 -8.89 0.95
N VAL A 14 -2.54 -8.31 2.15
CA VAL A 14 -1.28 -8.00 2.83
C VAL A 14 -0.52 -9.29 3.20
N ALA A 15 -1.23 -10.37 3.54
CA ALA A 15 -0.59 -11.65 3.85
C ALA A 15 -0.02 -12.36 2.62
N LYS A 16 -0.70 -12.28 1.46
CA LYS A 16 -0.32 -12.96 0.22
C LYS A 16 0.64 -12.16 -0.67
N ASN A 17 0.60 -10.83 -0.60
CA ASN A 17 1.48 -9.97 -1.40
C ASN A 17 2.52 -9.26 -0.53
N THR A 18 3.79 -9.58 -0.80
CA THR A 18 4.93 -9.08 -0.03
C THR A 18 5.06 -7.55 -0.14
N ALA A 19 4.77 -6.94 -1.30
CA ALA A 19 4.84 -5.49 -1.44
C ALA A 19 3.79 -4.76 -0.58
N PHE A 20 2.56 -5.28 -0.50
CA PHE A 20 1.53 -4.74 0.41
C PHE A 20 1.92 -4.93 1.89
N ARG A 21 2.58 -6.04 2.24
CA ARG A 21 3.15 -6.26 3.58
C ARG A 21 4.23 -5.24 3.92
N THR A 22 5.20 -5.07 3.04
CA THR A 22 6.28 -4.08 3.21
C THR A 22 5.73 -2.68 3.36
N LEU A 23 4.72 -2.30 2.57
CA LEU A 23 4.05 -1.01 2.72
C LEU A 23 3.29 -0.89 4.04
N HIS A 24 2.61 -1.94 4.50
CA HIS A 24 1.94 -1.94 5.80
C HIS A 24 2.93 -1.73 6.94
N GLU A 25 4.07 -2.43 6.91
CA GLU A 25 5.14 -2.30 7.89
C GLU A 25 5.78 -0.91 7.83
N TYR A 26 6.07 -0.41 6.64
CA TYR A 26 6.59 0.95 6.46
C TYR A 26 5.67 2.00 7.07
N TYR A 27 4.37 1.95 6.78
CA TYR A 27 3.41 2.91 7.31
C TYR A 27 3.29 2.87 8.84
N THR A 28 3.48 1.70 9.44
CA THR A 28 3.38 1.52 10.90
C THR A 28 4.70 1.81 11.62
N LYS A 29 5.85 1.62 10.96
CA LYS A 29 7.19 1.82 11.53
C LYS A 29 7.87 3.15 11.15
N ARG A 30 7.24 3.97 10.30
CA ARG A 30 7.84 5.24 9.85
C ARG A 30 8.17 6.18 11.03
N PRO A 31 9.32 6.89 10.98
CA PRO A 31 9.76 7.75 12.08
C PRO A 31 8.88 9.00 12.24
N VAL A 32 8.29 9.49 11.15
CA VAL A 32 7.42 10.69 11.16
C VAL A 32 5.95 10.28 11.05
N ASN A 33 5.17 10.58 12.09
CA ASN A 33 3.73 10.34 12.17
C ASN A 33 3.33 8.87 11.94
N PRO A 34 3.81 7.87 12.71
CA PRO A 34 3.50 6.46 12.47
C PRO A 34 1.98 6.22 12.40
N LEU A 35 1.54 5.50 11.36
CA LEU A 35 0.12 5.17 11.22
C LEU A 35 -0.23 4.03 12.17
N LYS A 36 -1.32 4.19 12.90
CA LYS A 36 -1.96 3.08 13.62
C LYS A 36 -2.34 1.99 12.61
N LYS A 37 -2.37 0.73 13.05
CA LYS A 37 -2.68 -0.46 12.21
C LYS A 37 -3.92 -0.24 11.32
N MET A 38 -4.96 0.38 11.89
CA MET A 38 -6.19 0.71 11.18
C MET A 38 -6.00 1.74 10.07
N GLN A 39 -5.25 2.80 10.35
CA GLN A 39 -4.97 3.89 9.41
C GLN A 39 -4.07 3.42 8.25
N SER A 40 -3.09 2.57 8.54
CA SER A 40 -2.24 1.97 7.50
C SER A 40 -3.07 1.16 6.51
N LEU A 41 -4.00 0.34 6.99
CA LEU A 41 -4.85 -0.48 6.12
C LEU A 41 -5.84 0.36 5.30
N ILE A 42 -6.38 1.44 5.85
CA ILE A 42 -7.20 2.40 5.08
C ILE A 42 -6.39 3.05 3.95
N ALA A 43 -5.13 3.44 4.22
CA ALA A 43 -4.25 3.99 3.19
C ALA A 43 -3.94 2.97 2.09
N LEU A 44 -3.75 1.70 2.44
CA LEU A 44 -3.58 0.60 1.49
C LEU A 44 -4.85 0.33 0.67
N CYS A 45 -6.05 0.45 1.26
CA CYS A 45 -7.33 0.39 0.51
C CYS A 45 -7.41 1.44 -0.56
N ASN A 46 -7.16 2.70 -0.19
CA ASN A 46 -7.21 3.79 -1.16
C ASN A 46 -6.17 3.60 -2.27
N LYS A 47 -4.99 3.08 -1.93
CA LYS A 47 -3.95 2.73 -2.90
C LYS A 47 -4.40 1.62 -3.86
N LEU A 48 -4.96 0.53 -3.34
CA LEU A 48 -5.46 -0.58 -4.16
C LEU A 48 -6.55 -0.11 -5.13
N ILE A 49 -7.49 0.72 -4.66
CA ILE A 49 -8.55 1.28 -5.52
C ILE A 49 -7.94 2.08 -6.68
N ARG A 50 -6.92 2.91 -6.41
CA ARG A 50 -6.20 3.66 -7.47
C ARG A 50 -5.49 2.75 -8.47
N ILE A 51 -4.87 1.69 -7.98
CA ILE A 51 -4.20 0.70 -8.83
C ILE A 51 -5.21 0.00 -9.72
N LEU A 52 -6.31 -0.52 -9.14
CA LEU A 52 -7.40 -1.15 -9.89
C LEU A 52 -8.00 -0.20 -10.92
N PHE A 53 -8.23 1.06 -10.55
CA PHE A 53 -8.71 2.07 -11.48
C PHE A 53 -7.73 2.31 -12.63
N GLY A 54 -6.43 2.36 -12.37
CA GLY A 54 -5.40 2.47 -13.41
C GLY A 54 -5.33 1.25 -14.33
N ILE A 55 -5.46 0.04 -13.78
CA ILE A 55 -5.54 -1.20 -14.54
C ILE A 55 -6.78 -1.18 -15.44
N LEU A 56 -7.95 -0.89 -14.88
CA LEU A 56 -9.23 -0.89 -15.60
C LEU A 56 -9.30 0.20 -16.67
N GLN A 57 -8.77 1.39 -16.39
CA GLN A 57 -8.92 2.53 -17.28
C GLN A 57 -7.82 2.63 -18.34
N LYS A 58 -6.60 2.15 -18.05
CA LYS A 58 -5.44 2.22 -18.97
C LYS A 58 -4.93 0.86 -19.44
N GLY A 59 -5.48 -0.24 -18.95
CA GLY A 59 -5.00 -1.59 -19.28
C GLY A 59 -3.59 -1.87 -18.77
N HIS A 60 -3.08 -1.09 -17.81
CA HIS A 60 -1.74 -1.29 -17.26
C HIS A 60 -1.69 -2.56 -16.42
N GLU A 61 -0.63 -3.34 -16.54
CA GLU A 61 -0.36 -4.43 -15.61
C GLU A 61 0.05 -3.91 -14.23
N PHE A 62 -0.34 -4.66 -13.19
CA PHE A 62 0.12 -4.40 -11.84
C PHE A 62 1.63 -4.65 -11.76
N SER A 63 2.39 -3.63 -11.36
CA SER A 63 3.81 -3.78 -11.03
C SER A 63 4.08 -3.27 -9.63
N GLU A 64 4.65 -4.12 -8.78
CA GLU A 64 4.99 -3.79 -7.39
C GLU A 64 5.97 -2.61 -7.32
N GLU A 65 6.94 -2.57 -8.25
CA GLU A 65 7.89 -1.46 -8.36
C GLU A 65 7.19 -0.13 -8.65
N LYS A 66 6.23 -0.11 -9.58
CA LYS A 66 5.43 1.10 -9.89
C LYS A 66 4.59 1.52 -8.68
N MET A 67 4.01 0.56 -7.96
CA MET A 67 3.23 0.84 -6.76
C MET A 67 4.08 1.54 -5.69
N ILE A 68 5.30 1.06 -5.48
CA ILE A 68 6.30 1.59 -4.55
C ILE A 68 6.75 2.99 -4.98
N ARG A 69 7.08 3.16 -6.27
CA ARG A 69 7.50 4.45 -6.86
C ARG A 69 6.43 5.53 -6.78
N ASP A 70 5.15 5.16 -6.93
CA ASP A 70 4.02 6.09 -6.80
C ASP A 70 3.81 6.59 -5.34
N ILE A 71 4.58 6.08 -4.37
CA ILE A 71 4.61 6.61 -3.01
C ILE A 71 5.90 7.42 -2.85
N PRO A 72 5.87 8.73 -3.16
CA PRO A 72 7.08 9.57 -3.20
C PRO A 72 7.85 9.53 -1.87
N ARG A 73 7.13 9.58 -0.74
CA ARG A 73 7.73 9.51 0.60
C ARG A 73 8.37 8.15 0.93
N PHE A 74 7.85 7.05 0.37
CA PHE A 74 8.44 5.73 0.54
C PHE A 74 9.71 5.59 -0.32
N THR A 75 9.68 6.13 -1.54
CA THR A 75 10.83 6.11 -2.46
C THR A 75 12.03 6.91 -1.92
N THR A 76 11.79 7.98 -1.16
CA THR A 76 12.87 8.79 -0.55
C THR A 76 13.55 8.12 0.65
N GLU A 77 12.87 7.19 1.32
CA GLU A 77 13.36 6.53 2.54
C GLU A 77 13.93 5.13 2.27
N ILE A 78 13.74 4.58 1.07
CA ILE A 78 14.51 3.44 0.59
C ILE A 78 15.85 3.98 0.08
N PRO A 79 17.00 3.61 0.69
CA PRO A 79 18.29 3.88 0.06
C PRO A 79 18.28 3.18 -1.29
N HIS A 80 18.31 3.96 -2.38
CA HIS A 80 18.71 3.45 -3.68
C HIS A 80 20.11 2.87 -3.47
N ALA A 81 20.21 1.54 -3.37
CA ALA A 81 21.46 0.86 -3.59
C ALA A 81 21.83 1.11 -5.06
N ALA A 82 22.69 2.10 -5.26
CA ALA A 82 23.49 2.27 -6.46
C ALA A 82 24.55 1.18 -6.52
#